data_AF-A0A9E4HEJ2-F1
#
_entry.id   AF-A0A9E4HEJ2-F1
#
_cell.length_a   1.000
_cell.length_b   1.000
_cell.length_c   1.000
_cell.angle_alpha   90.00
_cell.angle_beta   90.00
_cell.angle_gamma   90.00
#
_symmetry.space_group_name_H-M   'P 1'
#
loop_
_entity.id
_entity.type
_entity.pdbx_description
1 polymer ?
#
loop_
_entity_poly.entity_id
_entity_poly.type
_entity_poly.pdbx_seq_one_letter_code
_entity_poly.pdbx_strand_id
1 'polypeptide(L)'
;MDHRARVILLSLLAIGFTLYNAFTHYDQGSLSYDEGDYYQAIRNGFWNNWMDADDVPTIEFIETGIKAVRGEITRSEMSKMIRSRESSAFCRHYHAPFAFHHPMLTRAIAPHMPEENQLRYGNFGLMILWILILLVLALREPTLFSPWLVLVPASANWIASACAFNMHIPFGLALITMMMAWYAFEKDRTKVWLKRPALFSLAVAICSVEYSLIVIAMLSLWTLITLYRRKGEWRRLLQTRLGDLLWLSGFILLLWPAGLIKLGVLKSYAMQAYIALFRLDTIPHGFASFRDMIEWKWTSSPMELLLLIGVFAGMIWGWSKLLKRGSLFVSFGVLVAIAYIQFNPSLGGRWYLFPVFSLAFVFWLHVMSERASFTKQRETVLAVIVAFILFTLAQIEIELPSYTKARHVRDAIATLSKPDVPIITVQGYVPPMAAYFPDRQVTGIHWTEIDSPEVQDSLEYWSKDHVVIIPHDIPFTIEPDTLVEDVVMFVP
;
A
#
# COMPACT_ATOMS: atom_id res chain seq x y z
N MET A 1 5.06 -23.09 -29.15
CA MET A 1 5.20 -21.61 -29.13
C MET A 1 6.56 -21.25 -28.57
N ASP A 2 7.32 -20.38 -29.24
CA ASP A 2 8.62 -19.92 -28.73
C ASP A 2 8.47 -19.11 -27.42
N HIS A 3 9.57 -18.76 -26.76
CA HIS A 3 9.52 -17.98 -25.50
C HIS A 3 8.87 -16.60 -25.70
N ARG A 4 9.20 -15.90 -26.78
CA ARG A 4 8.72 -14.53 -27.02
C ARG A 4 7.21 -14.49 -27.22
N ALA A 5 6.69 -15.37 -28.07
CA ALA A 5 5.26 -15.51 -28.30
C ALA A 5 4.51 -15.90 -27.01
N ARG A 6 5.11 -16.72 -26.13
CA ARG A 6 4.57 -17.00 -24.79
C ARG A 6 4.49 -15.77 -23.91
N VAL A 7 5.57 -15.01 -23.78
CA VAL A 7 5.60 -13.80 -22.95
C VAL A 7 4.57 -12.78 -23.45
N ILE A 8 4.49 -12.57 -24.77
CA ILE A 8 3.54 -11.63 -25.38
C ILE A 8 2.11 -12.06 -25.10
N LEU A 9 1.76 -13.33 -25.37
CA LEU A 9 0.41 -13.85 -25.11
C LEU A 9 0.03 -13.71 -23.64
N LEU A 10 0.90 -14.11 -22.71
CA LEU A 10 0.63 -14.00 -21.27
C LEU A 10 0.50 -12.54 -20.82
N SER A 11 1.27 -11.62 -21.40
CA SER A 11 1.16 -10.19 -21.08
C SER A 11 -0.15 -9.60 -21.58
N LEU A 12 -0.59 -9.97 -22.79
CA LEU A 12 -1.90 -9.59 -23.32
C LEU A 12 -3.05 -10.14 -22.46
N LEU A 13 -2.94 -11.39 -22.00
CA LEU A 13 -3.90 -11.97 -21.06
C LEU A 13 -3.90 -11.22 -19.73
N ALA A 14 -2.73 -10.92 -19.15
CA ALA A 14 -2.63 -10.15 -17.91
C ALA A 14 -3.30 -8.78 -18.04
N ILE A 15 -2.99 -8.05 -19.12
CA ILE A 15 -3.60 -6.74 -19.40
C ILE A 15 -5.11 -6.89 -19.58
N GLY A 16 -5.56 -7.88 -20.36
CA GLY A 16 -6.98 -8.16 -20.57
C GLY A 16 -7.72 -8.45 -19.27
N PHE A 17 -7.14 -9.25 -18.37
CA PHE A 17 -7.71 -9.51 -17.05
C PHE A 17 -7.73 -8.26 -16.17
N THR A 18 -6.63 -7.50 -16.11
CA THR A 18 -6.57 -6.24 -15.34
C THR A 18 -7.64 -5.25 -15.83
N LEU A 19 -7.77 -5.08 -17.15
CA LEU A 19 -8.79 -4.21 -17.75
C LEU A 19 -10.20 -4.72 -17.47
N TYR A 20 -10.47 -6.00 -17.72
CA TYR A 20 -11.78 -6.61 -17.44
C TYR A 20 -12.22 -6.33 -16.00
N ASN A 21 -11.33 -6.55 -15.02
CA ASN A 21 -11.66 -6.32 -13.62
C ASN A 21 -11.81 -4.84 -13.28
N ALA A 22 -10.98 -3.97 -13.85
CA ALA A 22 -11.13 -2.52 -13.69
C ALA A 22 -12.50 -2.00 -14.17
N PHE A 23 -13.17 -2.72 -15.08
CA PHE A 23 -14.51 -2.36 -15.57
C PHE A 23 -15.65 -3.13 -14.88
N THR A 24 -15.42 -4.33 -14.35
CA THR A 24 -16.49 -5.22 -13.84
C THR A 24 -16.54 -5.34 -12.32
N HIS A 25 -15.41 -5.16 -11.64
CA HIS A 25 -15.28 -5.33 -10.18
C HIS A 25 -14.79 -4.03 -9.53
N TYR A 26 -15.02 -2.91 -10.18
CA TYR A 26 -14.66 -1.62 -9.64
C TYR A 26 -15.58 -1.30 -8.46
N ASP A 27 -15.01 -1.00 -7.29
CA ASP A 27 -15.81 -0.49 -6.19
C ASP A 27 -16.28 0.91 -6.55
N GLN A 28 -17.58 1.07 -6.78
CA GLN A 28 -18.16 2.39 -7.03
C GLN A 28 -18.36 3.17 -5.73
N GLY A 29 -18.21 2.54 -4.56
CA GLY A 29 -18.40 3.14 -3.24
C GLY A 29 -17.67 4.47 -3.08
N SER A 30 -18.16 5.33 -2.18
CA SER A 30 -17.48 6.59 -1.87
C SER A 30 -16.07 6.37 -1.31
N LEU A 31 -15.30 7.44 -1.22
CA LEU A 31 -14.01 7.45 -0.53
C LEU A 31 -14.16 6.93 0.90
N SER A 32 -13.32 5.97 1.28
CA SER A 32 -13.12 5.57 2.68
C SER A 32 -12.38 6.65 3.49
N TYR A 33 -12.21 6.44 4.79
CA TYR A 33 -11.48 7.38 5.66
C TYR A 33 -10.07 7.70 5.13
N ASP A 34 -9.27 6.66 4.88
CA ASP A 34 -7.90 6.83 4.37
C ASP A 34 -7.92 7.44 2.97
N GLU A 35 -8.81 6.97 2.09
CA GLU A 35 -8.95 7.49 0.72
C GLU A 35 -9.34 8.98 0.66
N GLY A 36 -10.14 9.45 1.61
CA GLY A 36 -10.48 10.86 1.76
C GLY A 36 -9.25 11.72 2.04
N ASP A 37 -8.43 11.33 3.02
CA ASP A 37 -7.16 12.01 3.30
C ASP A 37 -6.21 11.90 2.08
N TYR A 38 -6.08 10.73 1.46
CA TYR A 38 -5.23 10.55 0.27
C TYR A 38 -5.65 11.40 -0.91
N TYR A 39 -6.96 11.53 -1.15
CA TYR A 39 -7.47 12.37 -2.22
C TYR A 39 -7.19 13.85 -1.96
N GLN A 40 -7.27 14.32 -0.71
CA GLN A 40 -6.83 15.68 -0.35
C GLN A 40 -5.34 15.89 -0.66
N ALA A 41 -4.47 14.94 -0.33
CA ALA A 41 -3.06 15.03 -0.70
C ALA A 41 -2.87 15.12 -2.23
N ILE A 42 -3.62 14.34 -3.02
CA ILE A 42 -3.58 14.40 -4.48
C ILE A 42 -4.07 15.75 -5.01
N ARG A 43 -5.05 16.36 -4.35
CA ARG A 43 -5.57 17.68 -4.72
C ARG A 43 -4.55 18.79 -4.52
N ASN A 44 -3.75 18.72 -3.46
CA ASN A 44 -2.65 19.64 -3.17
C ASN A 44 -1.56 19.62 -4.26
N GLY A 45 -1.56 18.60 -5.11
CA GLY A 45 -0.82 18.58 -6.36
C GLY A 45 0.60 18.04 -6.23
N PHE A 46 1.22 17.84 -7.39
CA PHE A 46 2.51 17.15 -7.49
C PHE A 46 3.61 17.84 -6.69
N TRP A 47 3.73 19.17 -6.77
CA TRP A 47 4.81 19.90 -6.11
C TRP A 47 4.76 19.77 -4.59
N ASN A 48 3.59 19.93 -3.98
CA ASN A 48 3.44 19.83 -2.53
C ASN A 48 3.81 18.44 -2.03
N ASN A 49 3.46 17.39 -2.77
CA ASN A 49 3.82 16.01 -2.42
C ASN A 49 5.28 15.67 -2.69
N TRP A 50 5.83 16.15 -3.81
CA TRP A 50 7.21 15.89 -4.22
C TRP A 50 8.22 16.62 -3.33
N MET A 51 7.88 17.82 -2.88
CA MET A 51 8.74 18.69 -2.07
C MET A 51 8.34 18.79 -0.59
N ASP A 52 7.28 18.10 -0.16
CA ASP A 52 6.63 18.28 1.15
C ASP A 52 6.58 19.79 1.50
N ALA A 53 6.02 20.57 0.56
CA ALA A 53 6.13 22.04 0.57
C ALA A 53 5.23 22.68 1.63
N ASP A 54 4.11 22.03 1.92
CA ASP A 54 3.07 22.39 2.89
C ASP A 54 3.24 21.67 4.24
N ASP A 55 4.28 20.83 4.38
CA ASP A 55 4.48 20.05 5.60
C ASP A 55 5.23 20.82 6.70
N VAL A 56 5.05 20.36 7.94
CA VAL A 56 5.73 20.89 9.12
C VAL A 56 7.26 20.75 8.97
N PRO A 57 8.05 21.80 9.27
CA PRO A 57 9.49 21.70 9.36
C PRO A 57 9.94 20.58 10.30
N THR A 58 10.97 19.83 9.93
CA THR A 58 11.40 18.64 10.69
C THR A 58 11.80 18.94 12.13
N ILE A 59 12.36 20.12 12.38
CA ILE A 59 12.70 20.55 13.75
C ILE A 59 11.41 20.69 14.58
N GLU A 60 10.41 21.41 14.06
CA GLU A 60 9.11 21.59 14.72
C GLU A 60 8.37 20.25 14.92
N PHE A 61 8.47 19.33 13.94
CA PHE A 61 7.93 17.98 14.06
C PHE A 61 8.55 17.21 15.23
N ILE A 62 9.88 17.24 15.37
CA ILE A 62 10.61 16.58 16.47
C ILE A 62 10.27 17.24 17.81
N GLU A 63 10.27 18.57 17.88
CA GLU A 63 9.92 19.30 19.09
C GLU A 63 8.51 18.99 19.57
N THR A 64 7.54 18.94 18.65
CA THR A 64 6.17 18.54 18.95
C THR A 64 6.11 17.12 19.49
N GLY A 65 6.81 16.18 18.86
CA GLY A 65 6.88 14.79 19.32
C GLY A 65 7.45 14.68 20.74
N ILE A 66 8.52 15.43 21.05
CA ILE A 66 9.12 15.47 22.40
C ILE A 66 8.12 16.04 23.42
N LYS A 67 7.44 17.14 23.09
CA LYS A 67 6.39 17.73 23.96
C LYS A 67 5.27 16.74 24.24
N ALA A 68 4.83 15.99 23.23
CA ALA A 68 3.80 14.97 23.39
C ALA A 68 4.25 13.84 24.32
N VAL A 69 5.47 13.34 24.16
CA VAL A 69 6.04 12.29 25.04
C VAL A 69 6.16 12.78 26.49
N ARG A 70 6.37 14.08 26.71
CA ARG A 70 6.40 14.71 28.04
C ARG A 70 5.00 15.02 28.61
N GLY A 71 3.93 14.81 27.84
CA GLY A 71 2.58 15.16 28.24
C GLY A 71 2.28 16.66 28.21
N GLU A 72 3.12 17.47 27.54
CA GLU A 72 2.92 18.92 27.42
C GLU A 72 1.89 19.29 26.34
N ILE A 73 1.61 18.38 25.41
CA ILE A 73 0.63 18.53 24.32
C ILE A 73 -0.20 17.24 24.25
N THR A 74 -1.52 17.39 24.17
CA THR A 74 -2.45 16.28 24.00
C THR A 74 -2.46 15.77 22.56
N ARG A 75 -2.90 14.50 22.37
CA ARG A 75 -3.08 13.92 21.03
C ARG A 75 -4.06 14.74 20.17
N SER A 76 -5.10 15.31 20.78
CA SER A 76 -6.09 16.13 20.08
C SER A 76 -5.47 17.43 19.56
N GLU A 77 -4.70 18.13 20.40
CA GLU A 77 -3.98 19.35 19.98
C GLU A 77 -2.97 19.09 18.86
N MET A 78 -2.22 17.98 18.93
CA MET A 78 -1.32 17.59 17.86
C MET A 78 -2.06 17.31 16.55
N SER A 79 -3.16 16.55 16.61
CA SER A 79 -4.03 16.27 15.45
C SER A 79 -4.57 17.56 14.84
N LYS A 80 -5.08 18.48 15.67
CA LYS A 80 -5.61 19.78 15.25
C LYS A 80 -4.54 20.64 14.58
N MET A 81 -3.34 20.73 15.17
CA MET A 81 -2.23 21.51 14.63
C MET A 81 -1.77 20.98 13.27
N ILE A 82 -1.68 19.66 13.08
CA ILE A 82 -1.24 19.11 11.80
C ILE A 82 -2.34 19.28 10.74
N ARG A 83 -3.61 19.04 11.11
CA ARG A 83 -4.76 19.23 10.20
C ARG A 83 -4.94 20.69 9.77
N SER A 84 -4.69 21.66 10.65
CA SER A 84 -4.81 23.09 10.31
C SER A 84 -3.77 23.60 9.32
N ARG A 85 -2.77 22.79 8.97
CA ARG A 85 -1.78 23.12 7.93
C ARG A 85 -2.08 22.51 6.58
N GLU A 86 -3.12 21.70 6.46
CA GLU A 86 -3.47 21.01 5.21
C GLU A 86 -2.30 20.22 4.61
N SER A 87 -1.40 19.70 5.48
CA SER A 87 -0.15 19.06 5.06
C SER A 87 -0.43 17.84 4.18
N SER A 88 0.09 17.85 2.95
CA SER A 88 0.05 16.69 2.05
C SER A 88 0.71 15.47 2.66
N ALA A 89 1.79 15.64 3.44
CA ALA A 89 2.45 14.53 4.11
C ALA A 89 1.54 13.90 5.17
N PHE A 90 0.83 14.72 5.95
CA PHE A 90 -0.13 14.22 6.94
C PHE A 90 -1.32 13.53 6.28
N CYS A 91 -1.88 14.09 5.21
CA CYS A 91 -2.96 13.49 4.44
C CYS A 91 -2.55 12.16 3.78
N ARG A 92 -1.25 11.94 3.55
CA ARG A 92 -0.69 10.63 3.17
C ARG A 92 -0.30 9.77 4.35
N HIS A 93 -0.69 10.12 5.57
CA HIS A 93 -0.30 9.46 6.83
C HIS A 93 1.22 9.28 6.96
N TYR A 94 1.96 10.26 6.42
CA TYR A 94 3.41 10.27 6.28
C TYR A 94 3.98 9.11 5.44
N HIS A 95 3.19 8.42 4.62
CA HIS A 95 3.70 7.58 3.55
C HIS A 95 4.44 8.44 2.51
N ALA A 96 5.42 7.86 1.83
CA ALA A 96 6.21 8.56 0.84
C ALA A 96 5.38 8.80 -0.47
N PRO A 97 5.70 9.83 -1.27
CA PRO A 97 4.73 10.38 -2.24
C PRO A 97 4.58 9.57 -3.51
N PHE A 98 5.50 8.61 -3.78
CA PHE A 98 5.49 7.90 -5.06
C PHE A 98 4.17 7.17 -5.29
N ALA A 99 3.57 6.60 -4.24
CA ALA A 99 2.30 5.91 -4.34
C ALA A 99 1.11 6.82 -4.68
N PHE A 100 1.30 8.13 -4.71
CA PHE A 100 0.29 9.14 -4.98
C PHE A 100 0.56 9.90 -6.28
N HIS A 101 1.68 9.65 -6.96
CA HIS A 101 1.97 10.30 -8.23
C HIS A 101 1.09 9.79 -9.37
N HIS A 102 0.79 8.49 -9.41
CA HIS A 102 -0.02 7.92 -10.48
C HIS A 102 -1.49 8.35 -10.42
N PRO A 103 -2.16 8.50 -9.25
CA PRO A 103 -3.50 9.07 -9.22
C PRO A 103 -3.51 10.58 -9.47
N MET A 104 -2.46 11.32 -9.11
CA MET A 104 -2.31 12.73 -9.55
C MET A 104 -2.29 12.84 -11.07
N LEU A 105 -1.59 11.92 -11.74
CA LEU A 105 -1.60 11.85 -13.20
C LEU A 105 -3.00 11.51 -13.73
N THR A 106 -3.70 10.52 -13.14
CA THR A 106 -5.08 10.18 -13.51
C THR A 106 -6.00 11.40 -13.39
N ARG A 107 -5.94 12.13 -12.28
CA ARG A 107 -6.69 13.38 -12.08
C ARG A 107 -6.37 14.42 -13.14
N ALA A 108 -5.10 14.57 -13.51
CA ALA A 108 -4.68 15.55 -14.52
C ALA A 108 -5.18 15.21 -15.93
N ILE A 109 -5.21 13.93 -16.31
CA ILE A 109 -5.64 13.50 -17.66
C ILE A 109 -7.14 13.25 -17.77
N ALA A 110 -7.82 13.03 -16.65
CA ALA A 110 -9.24 12.72 -16.58
C ALA A 110 -9.94 13.49 -15.44
N PRO A 111 -9.92 14.84 -15.48
CA PRO A 111 -10.46 15.67 -14.39
C PRO A 111 -11.97 15.55 -14.20
N HIS A 112 -12.69 15.02 -15.19
CA HIS A 112 -14.15 14.82 -15.15
C HIS A 112 -14.57 13.48 -14.54
N MET A 113 -13.62 12.57 -14.27
CA MET A 113 -13.95 11.35 -13.54
C MET A 113 -14.30 11.70 -12.07
N PRO A 114 -15.23 10.97 -11.43
CA PRO A 114 -15.44 11.07 -9.99
C PRO A 114 -14.15 10.90 -9.19
N GLU A 115 -14.07 11.50 -8.00
CA GLU A 115 -12.89 11.56 -7.15
C GLU A 115 -12.35 10.16 -6.83
N GLU A 116 -13.23 9.25 -6.40
CA GLU A 116 -12.90 7.84 -6.16
C GLU A 116 -12.28 7.17 -7.40
N ASN A 117 -12.79 7.46 -8.59
CA ASN A 117 -12.34 6.90 -9.85
C ASN A 117 -10.94 7.40 -10.20
N GLN A 118 -10.68 8.69 -10.03
CA GLN A 118 -9.35 9.25 -10.24
C GLN A 118 -8.30 8.56 -9.36
N LEU A 119 -8.67 8.27 -8.11
CA LEU A 119 -7.81 7.61 -7.15
C LEU A 119 -7.52 6.14 -7.53
N ARG A 120 -8.58 5.35 -7.71
CA ARG A 120 -8.53 3.89 -7.86
C ARG A 120 -8.06 3.46 -9.26
N TYR A 121 -8.48 4.13 -10.34
CA TYR A 121 -7.96 3.83 -11.69
C TYR A 121 -6.47 4.09 -11.83
N GLY A 122 -5.91 4.96 -11.01
CA GLY A 122 -4.47 5.12 -10.91
C GLY A 122 -3.75 3.78 -10.64
N ASN A 123 -4.26 2.95 -9.72
CA ASN A 123 -3.63 1.67 -9.38
C ASN A 123 -3.65 0.70 -10.56
N PHE A 124 -4.78 0.62 -11.27
CA PHE A 124 -4.88 -0.19 -12.50
C PHE A 124 -3.91 0.28 -13.58
N GLY A 125 -3.80 1.59 -13.79
CA GLY A 125 -2.82 2.17 -14.72
C GLY A 125 -1.39 1.80 -14.36
N LEU A 126 -1.04 1.88 -13.07
CA LEU A 126 0.27 1.47 -12.56
C LEU A 126 0.53 -0.03 -12.78
N MET A 127 -0.46 -0.90 -12.54
CA MET A 127 -0.33 -2.34 -12.76
C MET A 127 -0.10 -2.68 -14.24
N ILE A 128 -0.83 -2.03 -15.15
CA ILE A 128 -0.63 -2.20 -16.61
C ILE A 128 0.78 -1.77 -17.00
N LEU A 129 1.23 -0.59 -16.54
CA LEU A 129 2.61 -0.13 -16.76
C LEU A 129 3.63 -1.16 -16.26
N TRP A 130 3.36 -1.79 -15.12
CA TRP A 130 4.25 -2.80 -14.56
C TRP A 130 4.28 -4.08 -15.39
N ILE A 131 3.14 -4.55 -15.89
CA ILE A 131 3.08 -5.71 -16.81
C ILE A 131 3.94 -5.42 -18.05
N LEU A 132 3.90 -4.19 -18.58
CA LEU A 132 4.74 -3.78 -19.72
C LEU A 132 6.24 -3.78 -19.37
N ILE A 133 6.62 -3.33 -18.17
CA ILE A 133 8.01 -3.40 -17.69
C ILE A 133 8.47 -4.86 -17.60
N LEU A 134 7.65 -5.74 -17.04
CA LEU A 134 7.95 -7.17 -16.93
C LEU A 134 8.03 -7.85 -18.29
N LEU A 135 7.16 -7.49 -19.24
CA LEU A 135 7.23 -7.92 -20.63
C LEU A 135 8.59 -7.56 -21.25
N VAL A 136 9.03 -6.30 -21.12
CA VAL A 136 10.33 -5.86 -21.65
C VAL A 136 11.49 -6.64 -21.02
N LEU A 137 11.48 -6.84 -19.70
CA LEU A 137 12.50 -7.63 -19.01
C LEU A 137 12.50 -9.09 -19.46
N ALA A 138 11.32 -9.71 -19.58
CA ALA A 138 11.17 -11.10 -20.00
C ALA A 138 11.53 -11.36 -21.47
N LEU A 139 11.34 -10.37 -22.34
CA LEU A 139 11.79 -10.43 -23.74
C LEU A 139 13.31 -10.24 -23.87
N ARG A 140 13.91 -9.38 -23.05
CA ARG A 140 15.35 -9.09 -23.08
C ARG A 140 16.17 -10.20 -22.41
N GLU A 141 15.66 -10.79 -21.35
CA GLU A 141 16.38 -11.73 -20.50
C GLU A 141 15.59 -13.05 -20.28
N PRO A 142 15.31 -13.80 -21.35
CA PRO A 142 14.38 -14.94 -21.32
C PRO A 142 14.83 -16.11 -20.43
N THR A 143 16.13 -16.21 -20.14
CA THR A 143 16.70 -17.23 -19.25
C THR A 143 16.63 -16.86 -17.78
N LEU A 144 16.39 -15.58 -17.47
CA LEU A 144 16.37 -15.06 -16.10
C LEU A 144 14.96 -14.68 -15.65
N PHE A 145 14.04 -14.43 -16.59
CA PHE A 145 12.66 -14.07 -16.32
C PHE A 145 11.73 -15.07 -16.97
N SER A 146 11.03 -15.82 -16.11
CA SER A 146 10.00 -16.74 -16.59
C SER A 146 8.81 -15.98 -17.18
N PRO A 147 8.24 -16.42 -18.31
CA PRO A 147 7.12 -15.72 -18.96
C PRO A 147 5.90 -15.51 -18.06
N TRP A 148 5.66 -16.41 -17.12
CA TRP A 148 4.49 -16.34 -16.25
C TRP A 148 4.56 -15.23 -15.19
N LEU A 149 5.75 -14.64 -14.94
CA LEU A 149 5.89 -13.55 -13.97
C LEU A 149 5.04 -12.33 -14.34
N VAL A 150 4.76 -12.14 -15.64
CA VAL A 150 3.88 -11.08 -16.14
C VAL A 150 2.42 -11.25 -15.70
N LEU A 151 2.00 -12.45 -15.28
CA LEU A 151 0.64 -12.73 -14.81
C LEU A 151 0.45 -12.35 -13.35
N VAL A 152 1.52 -12.18 -12.56
CA VAL A 152 1.37 -12.02 -11.11
C VAL A 152 0.63 -10.72 -10.74
N PRO A 153 0.89 -9.56 -11.38
CA PRO A 153 0.08 -8.37 -11.17
C PRO A 153 -1.39 -8.57 -11.56
N ALA A 154 -1.72 -9.53 -12.44
CA ALA A 154 -3.09 -9.83 -12.82
C ALA A 154 -3.78 -10.88 -11.92
N SER A 155 -3.24 -11.16 -10.73
CA SER A 155 -3.90 -12.05 -9.75
C SER A 155 -5.16 -11.42 -9.19
N ALA A 156 -6.13 -12.24 -8.77
CA ALA A 156 -7.29 -11.76 -8.02
C ALA A 156 -6.91 -10.90 -6.80
N ASN A 157 -5.91 -11.32 -6.00
CA ASN A 157 -5.52 -10.53 -4.82
C ASN A 157 -4.99 -9.15 -5.22
N TRP A 158 -4.20 -9.06 -6.29
CA TRP A 158 -3.70 -7.78 -6.82
C TRP A 158 -4.83 -6.91 -7.37
N ILE A 159 -5.77 -7.53 -8.08
CA ILE A 159 -6.92 -6.87 -8.64
C ILE A 159 -7.84 -6.34 -7.53
N ALA A 160 -8.19 -7.17 -6.54
CA ALA A 160 -8.98 -6.76 -5.38
C ALA A 160 -8.30 -5.61 -4.61
N SER A 161 -6.97 -5.65 -4.53
CA SER A 161 -6.18 -4.56 -3.94
C SER A 161 -6.21 -3.27 -4.74
N ALA A 162 -6.44 -3.35 -6.06
CA ALA A 162 -6.52 -2.21 -6.94
C ALA A 162 -7.95 -1.67 -7.08
N CYS A 163 -8.97 -2.46 -6.73
CA CYS A 163 -10.37 -2.02 -6.70
C CYS A 163 -10.59 -0.89 -5.69
N ALA A 164 -9.84 -0.89 -4.59
CA ALA A 164 -9.69 0.25 -3.69
C ALA A 164 -8.32 0.92 -3.91
N PHE A 165 -8.13 2.12 -3.36
CA PHE A 165 -6.80 2.70 -3.37
C PHE A 165 -5.88 2.00 -2.36
N ASN A 166 -4.84 1.34 -2.87
CA ASN A 166 -3.83 0.71 -2.05
C ASN A 166 -2.41 1.17 -2.42
N MET A 167 -1.81 1.98 -1.55
CA MET A 167 -0.43 2.46 -1.68
C MET A 167 0.66 1.37 -1.56
N HIS A 168 0.31 0.15 -1.15
CA HIS A 168 1.24 -0.98 -1.09
C HIS A 168 1.48 -1.63 -2.47
N ILE A 169 0.61 -1.37 -3.45
CA ILE A 169 0.76 -1.84 -4.83
C ILE A 169 2.13 -1.42 -5.41
N PRO A 170 2.48 -0.12 -5.50
CA PRO A 170 3.79 0.29 -6.02
C PRO A 170 4.96 -0.31 -5.25
N PHE A 171 4.85 -0.47 -3.93
CA PHE A 171 5.87 -1.14 -3.11
C PHE A 171 6.07 -2.60 -3.52
N GLY A 172 4.99 -3.40 -3.56
CA GLY A 172 5.08 -4.82 -3.90
C GLY A 172 5.62 -5.05 -5.31
N LEU A 173 5.13 -4.26 -6.28
CA LEU A 173 5.60 -4.27 -7.66
C LEU A 173 7.10 -3.92 -7.73
N ALA A 174 7.52 -2.82 -7.11
CA ALA A 174 8.92 -2.40 -7.10
C ALA A 174 9.84 -3.42 -6.40
N LEU A 175 9.40 -3.99 -5.28
CA LEU A 175 10.14 -5.00 -4.54
C LEU A 175 10.39 -6.27 -5.38
N ILE A 176 9.39 -6.75 -6.12
CA ILE A 176 9.60 -7.93 -6.98
C ILE A 176 10.60 -7.63 -8.10
N THR A 177 10.49 -6.48 -8.78
CA THR A 177 11.44 -6.13 -9.85
C THR A 177 12.84 -5.91 -9.30
N MET A 178 12.95 -5.32 -8.11
CA MET A 178 14.22 -5.23 -7.40
C MET A 178 14.83 -6.62 -7.18
N MET A 179 14.05 -7.57 -6.64
CA MET A 179 14.52 -8.91 -6.32
C MET A 179 14.90 -9.69 -7.58
N MET A 180 14.09 -9.61 -8.64
CA MET A 180 14.37 -10.27 -9.90
C MET A 180 15.61 -9.71 -10.59
N ALA A 181 15.71 -8.38 -10.71
CA ALA A 181 16.86 -7.73 -11.34
C ALA A 181 18.15 -7.98 -10.53
N TRP A 182 18.08 -7.94 -9.20
CA TRP A 182 19.22 -8.27 -8.33
C TRP A 182 19.64 -9.73 -8.47
N TYR A 183 18.67 -10.66 -8.52
CA TYR A 183 18.93 -12.09 -8.66
C TYR A 183 19.57 -12.42 -10.02
N ALA A 184 19.04 -11.82 -11.08
CA ALA A 184 19.57 -11.90 -12.43
C ALA A 184 21.02 -11.39 -12.50
N PHE A 185 21.32 -10.26 -11.84
CA PHE A 185 22.69 -9.74 -11.73
C PHE A 185 23.61 -10.65 -10.90
N GLU A 186 23.13 -11.24 -9.80
CA GLU A 186 23.95 -12.17 -9.00
C GLU A 186 24.31 -13.45 -9.76
N LYS A 187 23.40 -13.94 -10.61
CA LYS A 187 23.66 -15.07 -11.51
C LYS A 187 24.68 -14.74 -12.59
N ASP A 188 24.56 -13.56 -13.19
CA ASP A 188 25.42 -13.13 -14.28
C ASP A 188 25.92 -11.70 -14.04
N ARG A 189 27.09 -11.62 -13.39
CA ARG A 189 27.71 -10.35 -13.02
C ARG A 189 28.19 -9.53 -14.21
N THR A 190 28.21 -10.10 -15.42
CA THR A 190 28.54 -9.35 -16.65
C THR A 190 27.41 -8.40 -17.03
N LYS A 191 26.17 -8.67 -16.61
CA LYS A 191 24.99 -7.84 -16.86
C LYS A 191 24.87 -6.70 -15.86
N VAL A 192 25.90 -5.87 -15.78
CA VAL A 192 25.99 -4.72 -14.85
C VAL A 192 24.80 -3.77 -15.01
N TRP A 193 24.19 -3.70 -16.20
CA TRP A 193 23.01 -2.87 -16.46
C TRP A 193 21.82 -3.22 -15.56
N LEU A 194 21.63 -4.48 -15.17
CA LEU A 194 20.53 -4.94 -14.28
C LEU A 194 20.60 -4.34 -12.88
N LYS A 195 21.77 -3.88 -12.47
CA LYS A 195 21.96 -3.19 -11.19
C LYS A 195 21.16 -1.89 -11.13
N ARG A 196 21.01 -1.17 -12.24
CA ARG A 196 20.31 0.12 -12.27
C ARG A 196 18.80 -0.03 -12.09
N PRO A 197 18.08 -0.90 -12.84
CA PRO A 197 16.69 -1.22 -12.54
C PRO A 197 16.48 -1.73 -11.10
N ALA A 198 17.40 -2.53 -10.57
CA ALA A 198 17.29 -3.01 -9.18
C ALA A 198 17.35 -1.85 -8.17
N LEU A 199 18.32 -0.93 -8.31
CA LEU A 199 18.45 0.23 -7.43
C LEU A 199 17.30 1.23 -7.61
N PHE A 200 16.84 1.46 -8.84
CA PHE A 200 15.68 2.31 -9.10
C PHE A 200 14.42 1.73 -8.48
N SER A 201 14.19 0.41 -8.62
CA SER A 201 13.05 -0.26 -7.99
C SER A 201 13.14 -0.24 -6.46
N LEU A 202 14.35 -0.34 -5.89
CA LEU A 202 14.54 -0.13 -4.45
C LEU A 202 14.17 1.32 -4.04
N ALA A 203 14.56 2.32 -4.82
CA ALA A 203 14.19 3.71 -4.56
C ALA A 203 12.68 3.90 -4.60
N VAL A 204 11.99 3.31 -5.59
CA VAL A 204 10.52 3.31 -5.68
C VAL A 204 9.90 2.66 -4.45
N ALA A 205 10.41 1.49 -4.02
CA ALA A 205 9.91 0.82 -2.83
C ALA A 205 10.06 1.69 -1.57
N ILE A 206 11.22 2.35 -1.40
CA ILE A 206 11.47 3.31 -0.31
C ILE A 206 10.54 4.51 -0.38
N CYS A 207 10.28 5.03 -1.58
CA CYS A 207 9.44 6.19 -1.80
C CYS A 207 7.94 5.84 -1.87
N SER A 208 7.54 4.58 -1.62
CA SER A 208 6.14 4.16 -1.61
C SER A 208 5.62 4.01 -0.17
N VAL A 209 6.20 3.08 0.60
CA VAL A 209 5.73 2.74 1.95
C VAL A 209 6.89 2.43 2.90
N GLU A 210 6.60 2.51 4.18
CA GLU A 210 7.53 2.35 5.30
C GLU A 210 8.12 0.95 5.44
N TYR A 211 7.43 -0.09 4.94
CA TYR A 211 7.92 -1.46 4.98
C TYR A 211 9.23 -1.66 4.22
N SER A 212 9.62 -0.70 3.39
CA SER A 212 10.95 -0.61 2.79
C SER A 212 12.10 -0.61 3.81
N LEU A 213 11.86 -0.19 5.06
CA LEU A 213 12.83 -0.30 6.16
C LEU A 213 13.29 -1.75 6.39
N ILE A 214 12.37 -2.71 6.31
CA ILE A 214 12.70 -4.14 6.46
C ILE A 214 13.67 -4.54 5.36
N VAL A 215 13.40 -4.10 4.12
CA VAL A 215 14.27 -4.37 2.96
C VAL A 215 15.65 -3.73 3.13
N ILE A 216 15.72 -2.47 3.60
CA ILE A 216 16.98 -1.79 3.88
C ILE A 216 17.78 -2.51 4.97
N ALA A 217 17.13 -2.87 6.08
CA ALA A 217 17.76 -3.58 7.19
C ALA A 217 18.34 -4.92 6.73
N MET A 218 17.59 -5.65 5.90
CA MET A 218 18.03 -6.90 5.31
C MET A 218 19.23 -6.74 4.36
N LEU A 219 19.19 -5.75 3.46
CA LEU A 219 20.30 -5.45 2.55
C LEU A 219 21.56 -5.03 3.32
N SER A 220 21.37 -4.30 4.42
CA SER A 220 22.45 -3.87 5.31
C SER A 220 23.08 -5.07 6.01
N LEU A 221 22.26 -5.94 6.64
CA LEU A 221 22.73 -7.17 7.26
C LEU A 221 23.47 -8.08 6.26
N TRP A 222 22.91 -8.23 5.06
CA TRP A 222 23.54 -9.00 3.99
C TRP A 222 24.89 -8.43 3.55
N THR A 223 24.98 -7.10 3.47
CA THR A 223 26.24 -6.40 3.17
C THR A 223 27.27 -6.66 4.27
N LEU A 224 26.88 -6.60 5.54
CA LEU A 224 27.75 -6.92 6.68
C LEU A 224 28.24 -8.37 6.64
N ILE A 225 27.36 -9.33 6.38
CA ILE A 225 27.73 -10.75 6.23
C ILE A 225 28.71 -10.93 5.07
N THR A 226 28.49 -10.23 3.95
CA THR A 226 29.37 -10.30 2.78
C THR A 226 30.75 -9.70 3.09
N LEU A 227 30.80 -8.58 3.81
CA LEU A 227 32.06 -7.97 4.28
C LEU A 227 32.83 -8.92 5.18
N TYR A 228 32.15 -9.56 6.14
CA TYR A 228 32.75 -10.52 7.06
C TYR A 228 33.33 -11.74 6.34
N ARG A 229 32.62 -12.27 5.33
CA ARG A 229 33.07 -13.44 4.55
C ARG A 229 34.24 -13.13 3.62
N ARG A 230 34.37 -11.89 3.13
CA ARG A 230 35.41 -11.46 2.18
C ARG A 230 36.56 -10.74 2.87
N LYS A 231 37.25 -11.44 3.78
CA LYS A 231 38.42 -10.91 4.50
C LYS A 231 39.44 -10.36 3.48
N GLY A 232 39.79 -9.08 3.62
CA GLY A 232 40.77 -8.39 2.76
C GLY A 232 40.22 -7.58 1.58
N GLU A 233 38.95 -7.77 1.17
CA GLU A 233 38.35 -7.02 0.04
C GLU A 233 37.44 -5.84 0.48
N TRP A 234 37.38 -5.53 1.78
CA TRP A 234 36.39 -4.61 2.32
C TRP A 234 36.43 -3.22 1.69
N ARG A 235 37.63 -2.70 1.35
CA ARG A 235 37.78 -1.38 0.72
C ARG A 235 37.12 -1.32 -0.65
N ARG A 236 37.38 -2.32 -1.50
CA ARG A 236 36.79 -2.41 -2.85
C ARG A 236 35.29 -2.64 -2.78
N LEU A 237 34.84 -3.46 -1.83
CA LEU A 237 33.41 -3.65 -1.60
C LEU A 237 32.76 -2.33 -1.16
N LEU A 238 33.34 -1.62 -0.20
CA LEU A 238 32.84 -0.35 0.31
C LEU A 238 32.76 0.72 -0.79
N GLN A 239 33.79 0.84 -1.63
CA GLN A 239 33.77 1.75 -2.80
C GLN A 239 32.63 1.41 -3.77
N THR A 240 32.44 0.12 -4.06
CA THR A 240 31.34 -0.32 -4.94
C THR A 240 29.97 -0.03 -4.32
N ARG A 241 29.84 -0.23 -3.00
CA ARG A 241 28.61 0.06 -2.26
C ARG A 241 28.34 1.56 -2.13
N LEU A 242 29.37 2.38 -1.99
CA LEU A 242 29.21 3.83 -1.99
C LEU A 242 28.66 4.32 -3.33
N GLY A 243 29.15 3.77 -4.44
CA GLY A 243 28.56 4.03 -5.75
C GLY A 243 27.08 3.65 -5.81
N ASP A 244 26.71 2.49 -5.25
CA ASP A 244 25.31 2.05 -5.20
C ASP A 244 24.43 2.97 -4.35
N LEU A 245 24.96 3.43 -3.22
CA LEU A 245 24.27 4.40 -2.36
C LEU A 245 24.08 5.74 -3.06
N LEU A 246 25.07 6.24 -3.80
CA LEU A 246 24.93 7.48 -4.57
C LEU A 246 23.84 7.36 -5.65
N TRP A 247 23.79 6.24 -6.35
CA TRP A 247 22.72 5.98 -7.33
C TRP A 247 21.35 5.87 -6.67
N LEU A 248 21.26 5.15 -5.56
CA LEU A 248 20.02 5.02 -4.79
C LEU A 248 19.54 6.40 -4.30
N SER A 249 20.43 7.19 -3.70
CA SER A 249 20.14 8.56 -3.26
C SER A 249 19.73 9.45 -4.43
N GLY A 250 20.39 9.35 -5.59
CA GLY A 250 20.00 10.08 -6.79
C GLY A 250 18.60 9.73 -7.28
N PHE A 251 18.22 8.45 -7.24
CA PHE A 251 16.85 8.03 -7.56
C PHE A 251 15.84 8.48 -6.51
N ILE A 252 16.17 8.43 -5.22
CA ILE A 252 15.30 8.99 -4.18
C ILE A 252 15.14 10.50 -4.38
N LEU A 253 16.21 11.25 -4.69
CA LEU A 253 16.11 12.68 -5.00
C LEU A 253 15.22 12.95 -6.23
N LEU A 254 15.22 12.05 -7.22
CA LEU A 254 14.34 12.18 -8.38
C LEU A 254 12.87 11.95 -7.99
N LEU A 255 12.61 10.93 -7.17
CA LEU A 255 11.26 10.50 -6.83
C LEU A 255 10.64 11.31 -5.68
N TRP A 256 11.45 11.77 -4.73
CA TRP A 256 11.05 12.49 -3.53
C TRP A 256 12.23 13.28 -2.92
N PRO A 257 12.59 14.46 -3.49
CA PRO A 257 13.68 15.28 -3.00
C PRO A 257 13.56 15.63 -1.52
N ALA A 258 12.34 15.97 -1.06
CA ALA A 258 12.10 16.32 0.33
C ALA A 258 12.39 15.16 1.31
N GLY A 259 12.26 13.92 0.84
CA GLY A 259 12.65 12.73 1.58
C GLY A 259 14.09 12.80 2.10
N LEU A 260 15.01 13.37 1.32
CA LEU A 260 16.41 13.53 1.68
C LEU A 260 16.76 14.95 2.16
N ILE A 261 16.31 15.98 1.44
CA ILE A 261 16.70 17.38 1.72
C ILE A 261 16.03 17.91 2.99
N LYS A 262 14.73 17.62 3.16
CA LYS A 262 13.94 18.02 4.33
C LYS A 262 13.84 16.91 5.37
N LEU A 263 14.56 15.80 5.18
CA LEU A 263 14.47 14.60 6.03
C LEU A 263 13.05 14.03 6.11
N GLY A 264 12.27 14.11 5.03
CA GLY A 264 10.93 13.52 4.95
C GLY A 264 10.93 12.02 5.27
N VAL A 265 11.95 11.28 4.81
CA VAL A 265 12.14 9.85 5.12
C VAL A 265 12.22 9.61 6.63
N LEU A 266 12.92 10.48 7.35
CA LEU A 266 13.03 10.40 8.80
C LEU A 266 11.67 10.63 9.47
N LYS A 267 10.91 11.64 9.01
CA LYS A 267 9.56 11.92 9.52
C LYS A 267 8.61 10.74 9.33
N SER A 268 8.59 10.16 8.11
CA SER A 268 7.81 8.96 7.80
C SER A 268 8.12 7.81 8.77
N TYR A 269 9.40 7.51 8.97
CA TYR A 269 9.79 6.41 9.85
C TYR A 269 9.56 6.72 11.34
N ALA A 270 9.76 7.96 11.77
CA ALA A 270 9.47 8.38 13.14
C ALA A 270 7.96 8.28 13.46
N MET A 271 7.10 8.66 12.51
CA MET A 271 5.64 8.51 12.66
C MET A 271 5.25 7.03 12.81
N GLN A 272 5.87 6.15 12.03
CA GLN A 272 5.58 4.71 12.09
C GLN A 272 6.09 4.08 13.38
N ALA A 273 7.27 4.50 13.85
CA ALA A 273 7.76 4.13 15.17
C ALA A 273 6.81 4.63 16.28
N TYR A 274 6.29 5.86 16.17
CA TYR A 274 5.31 6.40 17.10
C TYR A 274 4.02 5.57 17.11
N ILE A 275 3.45 5.25 15.94
CA ILE A 275 2.27 4.39 15.84
C ILE A 275 2.54 3.02 16.49
N ALA A 276 3.69 2.40 16.18
CA ALA A 276 4.06 1.11 16.72
C ALA A 276 4.26 1.14 18.25
N LEU A 277 4.83 2.20 18.80
CA LEU A 277 5.15 2.27 20.23
C LEU A 277 3.97 2.74 21.10
N PHE A 278 3.08 3.59 20.58
CA PHE A 278 2.07 4.29 21.39
C PHE A 278 0.62 3.98 21.00
N ARG A 279 0.37 3.35 19.84
CA ARG A 279 -1.00 3.04 19.39
C ARG A 279 -1.34 1.55 19.52
N LEU A 280 -0.35 0.66 19.58
CA LEU A 280 -0.56 -0.79 19.59
C LEU A 280 -1.32 -1.32 20.81
N ASP A 281 -1.34 -0.61 21.94
CA ASP A 281 -2.09 -1.02 23.14
C ASP A 281 -3.62 -1.07 22.94
N THR A 282 -4.13 -0.53 21.84
CA THR A 282 -5.57 -0.50 21.50
C THR A 282 -5.95 -1.39 20.31
N ILE A 283 -4.97 -2.01 19.66
CA ILE A 283 -5.20 -2.82 18.45
C ILE A 283 -5.26 -4.29 18.89
N PRO A 284 -6.27 -5.07 18.43
CA PRO A 284 -6.42 -6.46 18.83
C PRO A 284 -5.10 -7.20 18.73
N HIS A 285 -4.75 -7.92 19.81
CA HIS A 285 -3.63 -8.85 19.79
C HIS A 285 -3.73 -9.78 18.57
N GLY A 286 -2.60 -10.36 18.15
CA GLY A 286 -2.56 -11.34 17.06
C GLY A 286 -3.56 -12.49 17.28
N PHE A 287 -3.58 -13.45 16.37
CA PHE A 287 -4.51 -14.58 16.45
C PHE A 287 -4.55 -15.22 17.85
N ALA A 288 -5.75 -15.46 18.38
CA ALA A 288 -5.95 -16.02 19.72
C ALA A 288 -5.32 -17.42 19.87
N SER A 289 -5.21 -18.16 18.76
CA SER A 289 -4.49 -19.43 18.69
C SER A 289 -3.91 -19.67 17.29
N PHE A 290 -3.02 -20.67 17.18
CA PHE A 290 -2.51 -21.14 15.88
C PHE A 290 -3.62 -21.68 14.98
N ARG A 291 -4.66 -22.31 15.56
CA ARG A 291 -5.82 -22.80 14.80
C ARG A 291 -6.57 -21.62 14.19
N ASP A 292 -6.86 -20.58 14.98
CA ASP A 292 -7.56 -19.39 14.50
C ASP A 292 -6.77 -18.71 13.39
N MET A 293 -5.43 -18.64 13.53
CA MET A 293 -4.56 -18.15 12.46
C MET A 293 -4.74 -18.94 11.16
N ILE A 294 -4.64 -20.26 11.21
CA ILE A 294 -4.77 -21.10 10.01
C ILE A 294 -6.18 -20.98 9.41
N GLU A 295 -7.23 -20.99 10.24
CA GLU A 295 -8.62 -20.88 9.80
C GLU A 295 -8.88 -19.52 9.13
N TRP A 296 -8.40 -18.42 9.72
CA TRP A 296 -8.48 -17.09 9.13
C TRP A 296 -7.70 -16.99 7.82
N LYS A 297 -6.48 -17.53 7.77
CA LYS A 297 -5.68 -17.50 6.53
C LYS A 297 -6.29 -18.37 5.43
N TRP A 298 -6.83 -19.54 5.78
CA TRP A 298 -7.50 -20.43 4.84
C TRP A 298 -8.79 -19.83 4.28
N THR A 299 -9.59 -19.18 5.12
CA THR A 299 -10.83 -18.53 4.67
C THR A 299 -10.57 -17.24 3.92
N SER A 300 -9.50 -16.50 4.26
CA SER A 300 -9.20 -15.21 3.62
C SER A 300 -8.38 -15.36 2.33
N SER A 301 -7.40 -16.27 2.30
CA SER A 301 -6.49 -16.46 1.17
C SER A 301 -5.87 -17.88 1.17
N PRO A 302 -6.66 -18.92 0.86
CA PRO A 302 -6.21 -20.31 0.91
C PRO A 302 -5.03 -20.57 -0.04
N MET A 303 -4.98 -19.89 -1.18
CA MET A 303 -3.87 -20.04 -2.13
C MET A 303 -2.55 -19.51 -1.58
N GLU A 304 -2.56 -18.38 -0.88
CA GLU A 304 -1.32 -17.88 -0.27
C GLU A 304 -0.84 -18.80 0.84
N LEU A 305 -1.77 -19.38 1.60
CA LEU A 305 -1.43 -20.40 2.58
C LEU A 305 -0.85 -21.65 1.90
N LEU A 306 -1.39 -22.11 0.77
CA LEU A 306 -0.81 -23.22 -0.01
C LEU A 306 0.55 -22.87 -0.61
N LEU A 307 0.72 -21.65 -1.14
CA LEU A 307 2.01 -21.15 -1.63
C LEU A 307 3.05 -21.11 -0.51
N LEU A 308 2.66 -20.61 0.66
CA LEU A 308 3.48 -20.59 1.87
C LEU A 308 3.86 -22.02 2.30
N ILE A 309 2.92 -22.97 2.31
CA ILE A 309 3.20 -24.38 2.59
C ILE A 309 4.18 -24.93 1.56
N GLY A 310 3.99 -24.66 0.28
CA GLY A 310 4.92 -25.03 -0.79
C GLY A 310 6.31 -24.42 -0.60
N VAL A 311 6.38 -23.16 -0.16
CA VAL A 311 7.61 -22.47 0.22
C VAL A 311 8.30 -23.21 1.37
N PHE A 312 7.60 -23.48 2.47
CA PHE A 312 8.16 -24.21 3.60
C PHE A 312 8.59 -25.63 3.26
N ALA A 313 7.81 -26.38 2.48
CA ALA A 313 8.16 -27.71 2.01
C ALA A 313 9.46 -27.66 1.18
N GLY A 314 9.55 -26.69 0.26
CA GLY A 314 10.76 -26.43 -0.52
C GLY A 314 11.95 -26.05 0.37
N MET A 315 11.72 -25.29 1.45
CA MET A 315 12.76 -24.88 2.39
C MET A 315 13.30 -26.08 3.13
N ILE A 316 12.42 -26.91 3.69
CA ILE A 316 12.78 -28.11 4.45
C ILE A 316 13.57 -29.06 3.56
N TRP A 317 13.08 -29.31 2.33
CA TRP A 317 13.74 -30.20 1.39
C TRP A 317 15.09 -29.67 0.89
N GLY A 318 15.21 -28.36 0.72
CA GLY A 318 16.41 -27.68 0.24
C GLY A 318 17.35 -27.13 1.33
N TRP A 319 17.05 -27.34 2.61
CA TRP A 319 17.60 -26.56 3.73
C TRP A 319 19.14 -26.56 3.78
N SER A 320 19.75 -27.73 3.58
CA SER A 320 21.21 -27.87 3.62
C SER A 320 21.91 -27.10 2.48
N LYS A 321 21.33 -27.08 1.28
CA LYS A 321 21.84 -26.32 0.13
C LYS A 321 21.59 -24.82 0.31
N LEU A 322 20.45 -24.47 0.91
CA LEU A 322 20.05 -23.09 1.24
C LEU A 322 21.03 -22.46 2.24
N LEU A 323 21.31 -23.14 3.36
CA LEU A 323 22.24 -22.67 4.39
C LEU A 323 23.68 -22.56 3.87
N LYS A 324 24.16 -23.58 3.14
CA LYS A 324 25.54 -23.60 2.62
C LYS A 324 25.82 -22.47 1.63
N ARG A 325 24.82 -22.06 0.83
CA ARG A 325 24.97 -20.99 -0.16
C ARG A 325 24.60 -19.62 0.39
N GLY A 326 23.84 -19.59 1.50
CA GLY A 326 23.37 -18.41 2.22
C GLY A 326 22.97 -17.29 1.27
N SER A 327 21.78 -17.33 0.66
CA SER A 327 21.38 -16.28 -0.28
C SER A 327 20.41 -15.29 0.37
N LEU A 328 20.67 -13.99 0.22
CA LEU A 328 19.78 -12.88 0.60
C LEU A 328 18.30 -13.17 0.31
N PHE A 329 18.01 -13.67 -0.90
CA PHE A 329 16.66 -13.98 -1.37
C PHE A 329 15.93 -15.04 -0.54
N VAL A 330 16.67 -15.93 0.09
CA VAL A 330 16.11 -16.99 0.92
C VAL A 330 15.76 -16.43 2.29
N SER A 331 16.69 -15.69 2.90
CA SER A 331 16.42 -14.96 4.14
C SER A 331 15.23 -14.00 3.96
N PHE A 332 15.12 -13.37 2.79
CA PHE A 332 13.98 -12.54 2.42
C PHE A 332 12.68 -13.33 2.38
N GLY A 333 12.64 -14.45 1.64
CA GLY A 333 11.46 -15.32 1.59
C GLY A 333 11.02 -15.81 2.98
N VAL A 334 11.96 -16.14 3.86
CA VAL A 334 11.67 -16.55 5.25
C VAL A 334 11.05 -15.42 6.05
N LEU A 335 11.64 -14.22 6.01
CA LEU A 335 11.11 -13.08 6.76
C LEU A 335 9.72 -12.69 6.26
N VAL A 336 9.51 -12.72 4.94
CA VAL A 336 8.19 -12.46 4.34
C VAL A 336 7.19 -13.55 4.73
N ALA A 337 7.59 -14.81 4.79
CA ALA A 337 6.77 -15.92 5.29
C ALA A 337 6.37 -15.73 6.76
N ILE A 338 7.31 -15.33 7.63
CA ILE A 338 7.03 -15.05 9.04
C ILE A 338 6.09 -13.85 9.17
N ALA A 339 6.36 -12.77 8.44
CA ALA A 339 5.51 -11.58 8.44
C ALA A 339 4.08 -11.90 7.96
N TYR A 340 3.93 -12.76 6.95
CA TYR A 340 2.63 -13.23 6.48
C TYR A 340 1.87 -13.97 7.59
N ILE A 341 2.53 -14.90 8.28
CA ILE A 341 1.96 -15.67 9.40
C ILE A 341 1.51 -14.75 10.52
N GLN A 342 2.32 -13.75 10.87
CA GLN A 342 2.02 -12.81 11.95
C GLN A 342 0.93 -11.78 11.59
N PHE A 343 0.74 -11.51 10.30
CA PHE A 343 -0.24 -10.52 9.87
C PHE A 343 -1.67 -11.00 10.11
N ASN A 344 -2.38 -10.35 11.04
CA ASN A 344 -3.79 -10.62 11.28
C ASN A 344 -4.65 -9.84 10.26
N PRO A 345 -5.36 -10.52 9.33
CA PRO A 345 -6.19 -9.86 8.33
C PRO A 345 -7.45 -9.19 8.89
N SER A 346 -7.73 -9.32 10.19
CA SER A 346 -8.75 -8.48 10.84
C SER A 346 -8.25 -7.06 11.13
N LEU A 347 -6.93 -6.82 11.09
CA LEU A 347 -6.31 -5.53 11.41
C LEU A 347 -6.13 -4.61 10.19
N GLY A 348 -6.32 -5.15 8.99
CA GLY A 348 -6.31 -4.41 7.74
C GLY A 348 -7.02 -5.22 6.69
N GLY A 349 -7.72 -4.57 5.76
CA GLY A 349 -8.50 -5.26 4.71
C GLY A 349 -7.70 -6.40 4.07
N ARG A 350 -8.37 -7.49 3.69
CA ARG A 350 -7.77 -8.73 3.14
C ARG A 350 -6.89 -8.50 1.91
N TRP A 351 -6.89 -7.31 1.35
CA TRP A 351 -6.15 -6.88 0.17
C TRP A 351 -4.96 -5.95 0.49
N TYR A 352 -4.74 -5.57 1.76
CA TYR A 352 -3.80 -4.48 2.09
C TYR A 352 -2.32 -4.86 1.85
N LEU A 353 -1.85 -6.00 2.39
CA LEU A 353 -0.45 -6.48 2.26
C LEU A 353 -0.29 -7.81 1.51
N PHE A 354 -1.40 -8.49 1.26
CA PHE A 354 -1.47 -9.77 0.54
C PHE A 354 -0.75 -9.78 -0.83
N PRO A 355 -0.82 -8.71 -1.64
CA PRO A 355 -0.10 -8.64 -2.92
C PRO A 355 1.41 -8.86 -2.79
N VAL A 356 2.03 -8.34 -1.73
CA VAL A 356 3.48 -8.44 -1.47
C VAL A 356 3.88 -9.88 -1.12
N PHE A 357 3.07 -10.56 -0.31
CA PHE A 357 3.32 -11.94 0.13
C PHE A 357 3.24 -12.92 -1.05
N SER A 358 2.17 -12.81 -1.85
CA SER A 358 2.00 -13.58 -3.09
C SER A 358 3.21 -13.46 -4.02
N LEU A 359 3.69 -12.24 -4.28
CA LEU A 359 4.86 -12.01 -5.13
C LEU A 359 6.13 -12.62 -4.56
N ALA A 360 6.36 -12.47 -3.26
CA ALA A 360 7.54 -13.01 -2.62
C ALA A 360 7.56 -14.54 -2.67
N PHE A 361 6.44 -15.22 -2.44
CA PHE A 361 6.35 -16.68 -2.53
C PHE A 361 6.58 -17.16 -3.96
N VAL A 362 5.97 -16.50 -4.92
CA VAL A 362 6.11 -16.84 -6.34
C VAL A 362 7.55 -16.64 -6.83
N PHE A 363 8.20 -15.54 -6.46
CA PHE A 363 9.62 -15.33 -6.71
C PHE A 363 10.47 -16.42 -6.06
N TRP A 364 10.16 -16.77 -4.82
CA TRP A 364 10.92 -17.75 -4.07
C TRP A 364 10.81 -19.14 -4.69
N LEU A 365 9.60 -19.55 -5.10
CA LEU A 365 9.38 -20.78 -5.86
C LEU A 365 10.15 -20.77 -7.19
N HIS A 366 10.21 -19.63 -7.90
CA HIS A 366 11.05 -19.49 -9.09
C HIS A 366 12.52 -19.77 -8.77
N VAL A 367 13.07 -19.10 -7.76
CA VAL A 367 14.47 -19.29 -7.33
C VAL A 367 14.74 -20.74 -6.90
N MET A 368 13.78 -21.41 -6.25
CA MET A 368 13.93 -22.82 -5.84
C MET A 368 13.89 -23.78 -7.04
N SER A 369 12.97 -23.57 -7.98
CA SER A 369 12.76 -24.44 -9.14
C SER A 369 14.02 -24.59 -10.00
N GLU A 370 14.75 -23.50 -10.19
CA GLU A 370 16.00 -23.51 -10.97
C GLU A 370 17.14 -24.22 -10.24
N ARG A 371 17.11 -24.26 -8.90
CA ARG A 371 18.19 -24.82 -8.08
C ARG A 371 18.09 -26.32 -7.89
N ALA A 372 16.91 -26.91 -8.10
CA ALA A 372 16.61 -28.31 -7.79
C ALA A 372 16.60 -29.25 -9.01
N SER A 373 17.18 -28.86 -10.15
CA SER A 373 17.17 -29.66 -11.40
C SER A 373 15.75 -30.10 -11.83
N PHE A 374 14.75 -29.28 -11.52
CA PHE A 374 13.33 -29.50 -11.84
C PHE A 374 12.98 -29.19 -13.30
N THR A 375 13.86 -29.52 -14.24
CA THR A 375 13.68 -29.21 -15.67
C THR A 375 12.46 -29.89 -16.29
N LYS A 376 11.98 -31.02 -15.73
CA LYS A 376 10.72 -31.68 -16.12
C LYS A 376 9.44 -31.11 -15.47
N GLN A 377 9.54 -30.22 -14.46
CA GLN A 377 8.38 -29.64 -13.76
C GLN A 377 7.88 -28.30 -14.31
N ARG A 378 8.37 -27.86 -15.49
CA ARG A 378 7.76 -26.73 -16.21
C ARG A 378 6.27 -26.92 -16.47
N GLU A 379 5.79 -28.17 -16.56
CA GLU A 379 4.38 -28.54 -16.66
C GLU A 379 3.63 -28.45 -15.31
N THR A 380 4.29 -28.69 -14.18
CA THR A 380 3.73 -28.46 -12.84
C THR A 380 3.53 -26.96 -12.57
N VAL A 381 4.42 -26.12 -13.10
CA VAL A 381 4.24 -24.66 -13.10
C VAL A 381 3.05 -24.24 -13.98
N LEU A 382 2.77 -24.97 -15.07
CA LEU A 382 1.56 -24.79 -15.89
C LEU A 382 0.29 -25.13 -15.10
N ALA A 383 0.31 -26.17 -14.26
CA ALA A 383 -0.79 -26.50 -13.35
C ALA A 383 -1.00 -25.43 -12.27
N VAL A 384 0.08 -24.80 -11.77
CA VAL A 384 0.01 -23.65 -10.86
C VAL A 384 -0.58 -22.41 -11.56
N ILE A 385 -0.25 -22.19 -12.82
CA ILE A 385 -0.84 -21.12 -13.65
C ILE A 385 -2.33 -21.38 -13.90
N VAL A 386 -2.72 -22.62 -14.20
CA VAL A 386 -4.13 -23.01 -14.36
C VAL A 386 -4.89 -22.88 -13.04
N ALA A 387 -4.31 -23.28 -11.92
CA ALA A 387 -4.91 -23.08 -10.59
C ALA A 387 -5.05 -21.60 -10.24
N PHE A 388 -4.07 -20.76 -10.59
CA PHE A 388 -4.10 -19.32 -10.38
C PHE A 388 -5.18 -18.62 -11.23
N ILE A 389 -5.36 -19.05 -12.49
CA ILE A 389 -6.43 -18.57 -13.37
C ILE A 389 -7.80 -19.03 -12.86
N LEU A 390 -7.96 -20.30 -12.50
CA LEU A 390 -9.21 -20.84 -11.95
C LEU A 390 -9.58 -20.20 -10.60
N PHE A 391 -8.59 -19.84 -9.78
CA PHE A 391 -8.80 -19.16 -8.51
C PHE A 391 -9.10 -17.67 -8.67
N THR A 392 -8.51 -17.02 -9.68
CA THR A 392 -8.86 -15.64 -10.06
C THR A 392 -10.31 -15.56 -10.51
N LEU A 393 -10.82 -16.61 -11.16
CA LEU A 393 -12.24 -16.75 -11.50
C LEU A 393 -13.14 -17.04 -10.28
N ALA A 394 -12.63 -17.73 -9.24
CA ALA A 394 -13.39 -18.03 -8.03
C ALA A 394 -13.46 -16.84 -7.03
N GLN A 395 -12.49 -15.92 -7.09
CA GLN A 395 -12.41 -14.73 -6.22
C GLN A 395 -13.24 -13.53 -6.71
N ILE A 396 -13.83 -13.64 -7.91
CA ILE A 396 -14.88 -12.74 -8.42
C ILE A 396 -16.08 -12.67 -7.44
N GLU A 397 -16.22 -13.64 -6.53
CA GLU A 397 -17.23 -13.64 -5.46
C GLU A 397 -16.77 -12.96 -4.14
N ILE A 398 -15.57 -12.36 -4.06
CA ILE A 398 -15.25 -11.54 -2.89
C ILE A 398 -16.09 -10.26 -2.94
N GLU A 399 -17.03 -10.18 -2.01
CA GLU A 399 -17.78 -8.97 -1.69
C GLU A 399 -16.78 -7.86 -1.36
N LEU A 400 -16.63 -6.91 -2.28
CA LEU A 400 -15.90 -5.69 -2.01
C LEU A 400 -16.63 -4.96 -0.88
N PRO A 401 -15.90 -4.31 0.05
CA PRO A 401 -16.54 -3.47 1.04
C PRO A 401 -17.39 -2.41 0.31
N SER A 402 -18.70 -2.49 0.47
CA SER A 402 -19.62 -1.58 -0.20
C SER A 402 -19.66 -0.26 0.56
N TYR A 403 -18.98 0.77 0.05
CA TYR A 403 -19.09 2.14 0.58
C TYR A 403 -20.26 2.90 -0.05
N THR A 404 -21.36 2.23 -0.38
CA THR A 404 -22.58 2.87 -0.94
C THR A 404 -23.17 3.91 0.02
N LYS A 405 -23.05 3.68 1.33
CA LYS A 405 -23.64 4.55 2.38
C LYS A 405 -23.09 5.98 2.36
N ALA A 406 -21.76 6.15 2.38
CA ALA A 406 -21.16 7.49 2.34
C ALA A 406 -21.35 8.20 0.99
N ARG A 407 -21.65 7.46 -0.09
CA ARG A 407 -22.08 8.05 -1.36
C ARG A 407 -23.46 8.71 -1.25
N HIS A 408 -24.43 8.02 -0.64
CA HIS A 408 -25.77 8.59 -0.43
C HIS A 408 -25.72 9.84 0.46
N VAL A 409 -24.90 9.82 1.51
CA VAL A 409 -24.65 11.00 2.37
C VAL A 409 -24.08 12.15 1.54
N ARG A 410 -23.02 11.92 0.75
CA ARG A 410 -22.45 12.93 -0.15
C ARG A 410 -23.51 13.52 -1.09
N ASP A 411 -24.28 12.66 -1.76
CA ASP A 411 -25.26 13.08 -2.77
C ASP A 411 -26.41 13.88 -2.13
N ALA A 412 -26.83 13.51 -0.92
CA ALA A 412 -27.81 14.26 -0.14
C ALA A 412 -27.29 15.66 0.23
N ILE A 413 -26.06 15.78 0.74
CA ILE A 413 -25.45 17.08 1.07
C ILE A 413 -25.36 17.96 -0.18
N ALA A 414 -24.86 17.41 -1.29
CA ALA A 414 -24.70 18.15 -2.54
C ALA A 414 -26.03 18.67 -3.10
N THR A 415 -27.13 17.94 -2.84
CA THR A 415 -28.46 18.30 -3.34
C THR A 415 -29.19 19.27 -2.41
N LEU A 416 -29.08 19.06 -1.09
CA LEU A 416 -29.95 19.70 -0.11
C LEU A 416 -29.32 20.93 0.54
N SER A 417 -27.99 21.02 0.61
CA SER A 417 -27.31 22.06 1.37
C SER A 417 -26.75 23.18 0.50
N LYS A 418 -26.77 24.41 1.02
CA LYS A 418 -26.11 25.55 0.36
C LYS A 418 -24.58 25.34 0.32
N PRO A 419 -23.89 25.83 -0.72
CA PRO A 419 -22.46 25.56 -0.94
C PRO A 419 -21.52 25.96 0.21
N ASP A 420 -21.91 26.95 1.01
CA ASP A 420 -21.12 27.63 2.04
C ASP A 420 -21.42 27.16 3.47
N VAL A 421 -22.39 26.25 3.65
CA VAL A 421 -22.78 25.75 4.98
C VAL A 421 -21.72 24.78 5.52
N PRO A 422 -21.14 25.03 6.70
CA PRO A 422 -20.17 24.13 7.31
C PRO A 422 -20.78 22.75 7.61
N ILE A 423 -19.93 21.72 7.65
CA ILE A 423 -20.34 20.33 7.90
C ILE A 423 -19.84 19.89 9.27
N ILE A 424 -20.72 19.29 10.06
CA ILE A 424 -20.39 18.63 11.31
C ILE A 424 -20.70 17.15 11.17
N THR A 425 -19.72 16.31 11.45
CA THR A 425 -19.86 14.86 11.26
C THR A 425 -19.02 14.09 12.28
N VAL A 426 -19.23 12.78 12.38
CA VAL A 426 -18.37 11.92 13.20
C VAL A 426 -16.95 11.91 12.63
N GLN A 427 -15.95 11.87 13.51
CA GLN A 427 -14.53 11.93 13.14
C GLN A 427 -14.12 11.00 11.99
N GLY A 428 -14.76 9.83 11.86
CA GLY A 428 -14.54 8.85 10.78
C GLY A 428 -15.03 9.28 9.39
N TYR A 429 -15.86 10.30 9.28
CA TYR A 429 -16.35 10.85 8.00
C TYR A 429 -15.67 12.17 7.63
N VAL A 430 -14.87 12.76 8.51
CA VAL A 430 -14.20 14.04 8.23
C VAL A 430 -13.33 13.97 6.97
N PRO A 431 -12.41 12.99 6.80
CA PRO A 431 -11.59 12.96 5.59
C PRO A 431 -12.35 12.84 4.26
N PRO A 432 -13.33 11.92 4.09
CA PRO A 432 -14.05 11.83 2.83
C PRO A 432 -14.94 13.07 2.60
N MET A 433 -15.56 13.64 3.64
CA MET A 433 -16.36 14.86 3.49
C MET A 433 -15.49 16.07 3.10
N ALA A 434 -14.32 16.23 3.71
CA ALA A 434 -13.38 17.30 3.33
C ALA A 434 -12.82 17.11 1.91
N ALA A 435 -12.70 15.86 1.44
CA ALA A 435 -12.32 15.57 0.06
C ALA A 435 -13.40 15.99 -0.95
N TYR A 436 -14.67 15.69 -0.67
CA TYR A 436 -15.81 16.03 -1.53
C TYR A 436 -16.22 17.51 -1.44
N PHE A 437 -16.08 18.13 -0.27
CA PHE A 437 -16.51 19.50 0.00
C PHE A 437 -15.33 20.36 0.49
N PRO A 438 -14.35 20.64 -0.38
CA PRO A 438 -13.11 21.33 -0.02
C PRO A 438 -13.30 22.77 0.45
N ASP A 439 -14.34 23.43 -0.05
CA ASP A 439 -14.61 24.84 0.23
C ASP A 439 -15.41 25.02 1.53
N ARG A 440 -15.71 23.91 2.23
CA ARG A 440 -16.49 23.89 3.46
C ARG A 440 -15.61 23.53 4.64
N GLN A 441 -15.87 24.17 5.78
CA GLN A 441 -15.29 23.74 7.04
C GLN A 441 -15.96 22.42 7.47
N VAL A 442 -15.18 21.35 7.60
CA VAL A 442 -15.65 20.05 8.08
C VAL A 442 -15.11 19.81 9.49
N THR A 443 -16.00 19.70 10.47
CA THR A 443 -15.66 19.50 11.88
C THR A 443 -16.05 18.08 12.32
N GLY A 444 -15.12 17.43 13.03
CA GLY A 444 -15.30 16.08 13.56
C GLY A 444 -15.73 16.08 15.02
N ILE A 445 -16.73 15.26 15.35
CA ILE A 445 -17.09 14.92 16.74
C ILE A 445 -16.58 13.49 17.02
N HIS A 446 -15.98 13.26 18.18
CA HIS A 446 -15.60 11.91 18.57
C HIS A 446 -16.85 11.09 18.93
N TRP A 447 -16.93 9.84 18.49
CA TRP A 447 -18.13 9.02 18.69
C TRP A 447 -18.53 8.85 20.17
N THR A 448 -17.55 8.87 21.08
CA THR A 448 -17.77 8.82 22.54
C THR A 448 -18.34 10.11 23.12
N GLU A 449 -18.28 11.22 22.39
CA GLU A 449 -18.73 12.54 22.85
C GLU A 449 -20.15 12.85 22.35
N ILE A 450 -20.71 12.06 21.42
CA ILE A 450 -22.02 12.34 20.82
C ILE A 450 -23.12 12.39 21.90
N ASP A 451 -23.04 11.55 22.92
CA ASP A 451 -24.00 11.50 24.02
C ASP A 451 -23.68 12.49 25.16
N SER A 452 -22.62 13.30 25.03
CA SER A 452 -22.29 14.29 26.05
C SER A 452 -23.32 15.43 26.04
N PRO A 453 -23.76 15.94 27.21
CA PRO A 453 -24.68 17.06 27.28
C PRO A 453 -24.23 18.26 26.46
N GLU A 454 -22.92 18.53 26.42
CA GLU A 454 -22.33 19.63 25.68
C GLU A 454 -22.54 19.48 24.16
N VAL A 455 -22.39 18.26 23.62
CA VAL A 455 -22.64 17.98 22.20
C VAL A 455 -24.13 18.00 21.89
N GLN A 456 -24.97 17.47 22.79
CA GLN A 456 -26.43 17.50 22.64
C GLN A 456 -26.97 18.92 22.56
N ASP A 457 -26.55 19.80 23.48
CA ASP A 457 -26.92 21.21 23.50
C ASP A 457 -26.41 21.95 22.24
N SER A 458 -25.21 21.58 21.78
CA SER A 458 -24.62 22.16 20.57
C SER A 458 -25.32 21.71 19.29
N LEU A 459 -25.89 20.51 19.26
CA LEU A 459 -26.52 19.94 18.07
C LEU A 459 -27.82 20.65 17.69
N GLU A 460 -28.62 21.08 18.68
CA GLU A 460 -29.80 21.93 18.43
C GLU A 460 -29.41 23.30 17.84
N TYR A 461 -28.25 23.82 18.24
CA TYR A 461 -27.73 25.06 17.69
C TYR A 461 -27.16 24.85 16.28
N TRP A 462 -26.36 23.81 16.09
CA TRP A 462 -25.69 23.52 14.82
C TRP A 462 -26.68 23.20 13.70
N SER A 463 -27.77 22.48 13.96
CA SER A 463 -28.76 22.11 12.94
C SER A 463 -29.38 23.31 12.22
N LYS A 464 -29.29 24.52 12.78
CA LYS A 464 -29.83 25.76 12.19
C LYS A 464 -28.92 26.39 11.14
N ASP A 465 -27.62 26.15 11.23
CA ASP A 465 -26.59 26.86 10.43
C ASP A 465 -25.52 25.93 9.84
N HIS A 466 -25.58 24.63 10.14
CA HIS A 466 -24.61 23.60 9.72
C HIS A 466 -25.34 22.38 9.15
N VAL A 467 -24.69 21.69 8.21
CA VAL A 467 -25.10 20.32 7.85
C VAL A 467 -24.57 19.39 8.93
N VAL A 468 -25.46 18.70 9.63
CA VAL A 468 -25.08 17.78 10.71
C VAL A 468 -25.33 16.34 10.28
N ILE A 469 -24.33 15.47 10.45
CA ILE A 469 -24.34 14.07 10.00
C ILE A 469 -24.00 13.17 11.18
N ILE A 470 -24.99 12.42 11.69
CA ILE A 470 -24.84 11.54 12.88
C ILE A 470 -25.33 10.13 12.52
N PRO A 471 -24.71 9.05 13.03
CA PRO A 471 -25.21 7.69 12.86
C PRO A 471 -26.65 7.52 13.39
N HIS A 472 -27.50 6.78 12.66
CA HIS A 472 -28.92 6.57 12.96
C HIS A 472 -29.19 5.69 14.19
N ASP A 473 -28.22 4.87 14.56
CA ASP A 473 -28.27 3.99 15.72
C ASP A 473 -28.09 4.74 17.06
N ILE A 474 -27.99 6.07 17.04
CA ILE A 474 -27.88 6.92 18.22
C ILE A 474 -29.25 7.57 18.52
N PRO A 475 -29.86 7.32 19.69
CA PRO A 475 -31.16 7.89 20.03
C PRO A 475 -31.08 9.42 20.21
N PHE A 476 -31.92 10.17 19.48
CA PHE A 476 -31.96 11.63 19.52
C PHE A 476 -33.39 12.18 19.56
N THR A 477 -33.56 13.38 20.11
CA THR A 477 -34.86 14.04 20.36
C THR A 477 -35.31 15.02 19.27
N ILE A 478 -34.46 15.33 18.29
CA ILE A 478 -34.76 16.27 17.19
C ILE A 478 -35.29 15.49 15.98
N GLU A 479 -36.40 15.93 15.40
CA GLU A 479 -36.97 15.32 14.19
C GLU A 479 -36.02 15.53 12.99
N PRO A 480 -35.59 14.45 12.30
CA PRO A 480 -34.69 14.55 11.14
C PRO A 480 -35.31 15.28 9.95
N ASP A 481 -34.51 16.04 9.20
CA ASP A 481 -34.90 16.56 7.89
C ASP A 481 -34.82 15.48 6.81
N THR A 482 -33.87 14.55 6.93
CA THR A 482 -33.73 13.41 6.02
C THR A 482 -33.09 12.21 6.74
N LEU A 483 -33.66 11.03 6.49
CA LEU A 483 -33.11 9.75 6.91
C LEU A 483 -32.42 9.10 5.70
N VAL A 484 -31.11 8.90 5.79
CA VAL A 484 -30.32 8.12 4.84
C VAL A 484 -29.86 6.89 5.60
N GLU A 485 -30.09 5.67 5.09
CA GLU A 485 -29.78 4.41 5.80
C GLU A 485 -28.55 4.50 6.73
N ASP A 486 -28.78 4.30 8.03
CA ASP A 486 -27.80 4.35 9.13
C ASP A 486 -27.21 5.74 9.50
N VAL A 487 -27.72 6.85 8.95
CA VAL A 487 -27.32 8.22 9.30
C VAL A 487 -28.53 9.18 9.33
N VAL A 488 -28.60 10.01 10.36
CA VAL A 488 -29.48 11.18 10.47
C VAL A 488 -28.75 12.39 9.90
N MET A 489 -29.38 13.07 8.94
CA MET A 489 -28.88 14.32 8.37
C MET A 489 -29.83 15.47 8.70
N PHE A 490 -29.26 16.55 9.25
CA PHE A 490 -29.95 17.84 9.41
C PHE A 490 -29.37 18.82 8.40
N VAL A 491 -30.24 19.51 7.68
CA VAL A 491 -29.85 20.44 6.62
C VAL A 491 -30.56 21.78 6.85
N PRO A 492 -29.81 22.89 7.06
CA PRO A 492 -30.36 24.23 7.31
C PRO A 492 -31.25 24.81 6.20
#